data_AF-A0A1I4PZ45-F1
#
_entry.id   AF-A0A1I4PZ45-F1
#
_cell.length_a   1.000
_cell.length_b   1.000
_cell.length_c   1.000
_cell.angle_alpha   90.00
_cell.angle_beta   90.00
_cell.angle_gamma   90.00
#
_symmetry.space_group_name_H-M   'P 1'
#
loop_
_entity.id
_entity.type
_entity.pdbx_description
1 polymer ?
#
loop_
_entity_poly.entity_id
_entity_poly.type
_entity_poly.pdbx_seq_one_letter_code
_entity_poly.pdbx_strand_id
1 'polypeptide(L)'
;MKTERKILVCENGKLVLKKISMAYKGSNGETAYLFEPEKKVESKIDNVYQQIENNFLLIGLLKKADMSSLTNEEVEALMLRKHEKEERFLKAGRAKGYKLDVDINPDDILKFYISLNPEERVALECKP
;
A
#
# COMPACT_ATOMS: atom_id res chain seq x y z
N MET A 1 -34.15 11.52 -10.10
CA MET A 1 -33.70 12.29 -8.93
C MET A 1 -32.21 12.56 -9.09
N LYS A 2 -31.74 13.81 -8.95
CA LYS A 2 -30.32 14.15 -9.05
C LYS A 2 -29.62 13.74 -7.74
N THR A 3 -28.68 12.80 -7.81
CA THR A 3 -27.95 12.31 -6.64
C THR A 3 -26.91 13.36 -6.23
N GLU A 4 -27.21 14.11 -5.18
CA GLU A 4 -26.29 15.07 -4.57
C GLU A 4 -25.71 14.47 -3.28
N ARG A 5 -24.41 14.65 -3.06
CA ARG A 5 -23.76 14.29 -1.79
C ARG A 5 -22.98 15.47 -1.22
N LYS A 6 -22.98 15.54 0.11
CA LYS A 6 -22.14 16.46 0.88
C LYS A 6 -20.79 15.78 1.10
N ILE A 7 -19.73 16.39 0.63
CA ILE A 7 -18.35 15.95 0.85
C ILE A 7 -17.61 17.01 1.65
N LEU A 8 -16.69 16.57 2.50
CA LEU A 8 -15.79 17.43 3.25
C LEU A 8 -14.53 17.63 2.41
N VAL A 9 -14.19 18.88 2.10
CA VAL A 9 -13.06 19.25 1.25
C VAL A 9 -12.17 20.21 2.03
N CYS A 10 -10.85 20.03 1.96
CA CYS A 10 -9.90 20.96 2.59
C CYS A 10 -9.59 22.09 1.60
N GLU A 11 -10.07 23.31 1.89
CA GLU A 11 -9.77 24.51 1.11
C GLU A 11 -8.99 25.49 2.01
N ASN A 12 -7.83 25.94 1.54
CA ASN A 12 -6.95 26.88 2.26
C ASN A 12 -6.63 26.44 3.70
N GLY A 13 -6.38 25.14 3.90
CA GLY A 13 -6.05 24.57 5.21
C GLY A 13 -7.23 24.46 6.19
N LYS A 14 -8.47 24.68 5.73
CA LYS A 14 -9.68 24.51 6.53
C LYS A 14 -10.64 23.52 5.88
N LEU A 15 -11.26 22.68 6.71
CA LEU A 15 -12.24 21.70 6.28
C LEU A 15 -13.61 22.37 6.06
N VAL A 16 -14.13 22.29 4.83
CA VAL A 16 -15.41 22.90 4.42
C VAL A 16 -16.29 21.85 3.76
N LEU A 17 -17.58 21.82 4.11
CA LEU A 17 -18.55 20.86 3.58
C LEU A 17 -19.20 21.42 2.30
N LYS A 18 -19.00 20.76 1.15
CA LYS A 18 -19.59 21.15 -0.15
C LYS A 18 -20.56 20.09 -0.68
N LYS A 19 -21.60 20.54 -1.36
CA LYS A 19 -22.52 19.68 -2.13
C LYS A 19 -22.05 19.59 -3.57
N ILE A 20 -21.87 18.38 -4.08
CA ILE A 20 -21.56 18.16 -5.49
C ILE A 20 -22.64 17.29 -6.16
N SER A 21 -22.98 17.64 -7.41
CA SER A 21 -23.88 16.87 -8.27
C SER A 21 -23.08 15.77 -8.95
N MET A 22 -23.51 14.52 -8.79
CA MET A 22 -22.70 13.35 -9.14
C MET A 22 -22.75 12.94 -10.62
N ALA A 23 -23.41 13.69 -11.51
CA ALA A 23 -23.55 13.31 -12.92
C ALA A 23 -22.96 14.38 -13.85
N TYR A 24 -22.09 13.98 -14.77
CA TYR A 24 -21.68 14.80 -15.91
C TYR A 24 -21.88 14.04 -17.22
N LYS A 25 -22.18 14.76 -18.31
CA LYS A 25 -22.42 14.17 -19.63
C LYS A 25 -21.15 14.29 -20.47
N GLY A 26 -20.62 13.15 -20.92
CA GLY A 26 -19.48 13.08 -21.84
C GLY A 26 -19.86 13.53 -23.24
N SER A 27 -18.86 13.87 -24.05
CA SER A 27 -19.01 14.32 -25.45
C SER A 27 -19.58 13.25 -26.39
N ASN A 28 -19.64 11.99 -25.96
CA ASN A 28 -20.27 10.86 -26.64
C ASN A 28 -21.75 10.65 -26.24
N GLY A 29 -22.32 11.53 -25.41
CA GLY A 29 -23.71 11.44 -24.93
C GLY A 29 -23.92 10.52 -23.72
N GLU A 30 -22.88 9.82 -23.25
CA GLU A 30 -22.95 9.00 -22.06
C GLU A 30 -23.00 9.86 -20.80
N THR A 31 -23.85 9.46 -19.85
CA THR A 31 -23.95 10.12 -18.55
C THR A 31 -23.05 9.37 -17.59
N ALA A 32 -21.91 9.96 -17.24
CA ALA A 32 -20.95 9.38 -16.32
C ALA A 32 -21.18 9.94 -14.91
N TYR A 33 -21.15 9.06 -13.92
CA TYR A 33 -21.28 9.45 -12.52
C TYR A 33 -19.89 9.52 -11.89
N LEU A 34 -19.56 10.68 -11.28
CA LEU A 34 -18.20 11.00 -10.77
C LEU A 34 -17.68 10.04 -9.68
N PHE A 35 -18.54 9.17 -9.15
CA PHE A 35 -18.18 8.09 -8.22
C PHE A 35 -19.07 6.86 -8.44
N GLU A 36 -19.24 6.41 -9.69
CA GLU A 36 -19.45 4.97 -9.86
C GLU A 36 -18.17 4.29 -9.38
N PRO A 37 -18.23 3.40 -8.36
CA PRO A 37 -17.05 2.69 -7.93
C PRO A 37 -16.57 1.89 -9.14
N GLU A 38 -15.34 2.12 -9.59
CA GLU A 38 -14.66 1.28 -10.56
C GLU A 38 -14.48 -0.11 -9.93
N LYS A 39 -15.56 -0.89 -9.93
CA LYS A 39 -15.75 -2.15 -9.21
C LYS A 39 -14.90 -3.32 -9.74
N LYS A 40 -13.81 -3.04 -10.46
CA LYS A 40 -12.92 -4.05 -11.05
C LYS A 40 -11.43 -3.82 -10.81
N VAL A 41 -11.00 -2.70 -10.23
CA VAL A 41 -9.56 -2.39 -10.06
C VAL A 41 -9.09 -2.57 -8.60
N GLU A 42 -9.90 -2.21 -7.61
CA GLU A 42 -9.55 -2.36 -6.17
C GLU A 42 -9.17 -3.81 -5.79
N SER A 43 -9.90 -4.81 -6.29
CA SER A 43 -9.63 -6.21 -5.93
C SER A 43 -8.27 -6.74 -6.39
N LYS A 44 -7.69 -6.16 -7.45
CA LYS A 44 -6.36 -6.57 -7.94
C LYS A 44 -5.26 -5.89 -7.16
N ILE A 45 -5.43 -4.60 -6.84
CA ILE A 45 -4.45 -3.83 -6.09
C ILE A 45 -4.34 -4.37 -4.65
N ASP A 46 -5.46 -4.65 -4.00
CA ASP A 46 -5.49 -5.28 -2.68
C ASP A 46 -4.80 -6.66 -2.68
N ASN A 47 -4.95 -7.43 -3.77
CA ASN A 47 -4.29 -8.72 -3.92
C ASN A 47 -2.77 -8.57 -4.06
N VAL A 48 -2.27 -7.59 -4.80
CA VAL A 48 -0.82 -7.36 -4.97
C VAL A 48 -0.16 -6.94 -3.66
N TYR A 49 -0.75 -5.99 -2.93
CA TYR A 49 -0.23 -5.58 -1.62
C TYR A 49 -0.24 -6.73 -0.61
N GLN A 50 -1.31 -7.53 -0.61
CA GLN A 50 -1.39 -8.71 0.25
C GLN A 50 -0.34 -9.77 -0.12
N GLN A 51 -0.04 -9.96 -1.41
CA GLN A 51 1.03 -10.85 -1.88
C GLN A 51 2.42 -10.35 -1.44
N ILE A 52 2.69 -9.05 -1.54
CA ILE A 52 3.93 -8.43 -1.07
C ILE A 52 4.09 -8.67 0.44
N GLU A 53 3.06 -8.37 1.23
CA GLU A 53 3.09 -8.56 2.68
C GLU A 53 3.28 -10.03 3.06
N ASN A 54 2.60 -10.95 2.36
CA ASN A 54 2.80 -12.39 2.54
C ASN A 54 4.23 -12.83 2.22
N ASN A 55 4.84 -12.28 1.16
CA ASN A 55 6.22 -12.58 0.83
C ASN A 55 7.18 -12.05 1.90
N PHE A 56 6.94 -10.86 2.45
CA PHE A 56 7.73 -10.35 3.57
C PHE A 56 7.58 -11.18 4.86
N LEU A 57 6.38 -11.70 5.13
CA LEU A 57 6.17 -12.67 6.22
C LEU A 57 6.92 -13.98 5.94
N LEU A 58 6.90 -14.47 4.70
CA LEU A 58 7.53 -15.73 4.29
C LEU A 58 9.05 -15.69 4.45
N ILE A 59 9.69 -14.59 4.05
CA ILE A 59 11.15 -14.39 4.20
C ILE A 59 11.54 -13.97 5.62
N GLY A 60 10.57 -13.85 6.53
CA GLY A 60 10.80 -13.51 7.94
C GLY A 60 11.16 -12.04 8.20
N LEU A 61 11.05 -11.16 7.21
CA LEU A 61 11.25 -9.71 7.35
C LEU A 61 10.17 -9.11 8.27
N LEU A 62 8.93 -9.56 8.10
CA LEU A 62 7.80 -9.18 8.94
C LEU A 62 7.36 -10.35 9.83
N LYS A 63 6.70 -10.01 10.94
CA LYS A 63 6.09 -10.97 11.86
C LYS A 63 4.70 -10.48 12.25
N LYS A 64 3.78 -11.42 12.45
CA LYS A 64 2.46 -11.11 13.02
C LYS A 64 2.63 -10.79 14.50
N ALA A 65 2.05 -9.69 14.96
CA ALA A 65 2.02 -9.28 16.35
C ALA A 65 0.56 -9.03 16.77
N ASP A 66 0.22 -9.43 17.99
CA ASP A 66 -1.05 -9.03 18.60
C ASP A 66 -0.91 -7.59 19.11
N MET A 67 -1.81 -6.72 18.66
CA MET A 67 -1.83 -5.30 19.03
C MET A 67 -3.03 -4.96 19.92
N SER A 68 -3.85 -5.93 20.32
CA SER A 68 -5.09 -5.70 21.04
C SER A 68 -4.92 -5.04 22.41
N SER A 69 -3.74 -5.20 23.03
CA SER A 69 -3.38 -4.62 24.33
C SER A 69 -2.50 -3.38 24.24
N LEU A 70 -2.18 -2.91 23.03
CA LEU A 70 -1.27 -1.79 22.81
C LEU A 70 -2.03 -0.46 22.75
N THR A 71 -1.35 0.59 23.20
CA THR A 71 -1.81 1.97 23.00
C THR A 71 -1.64 2.39 21.53
N ASN A 72 -2.37 3.42 21.11
CA ASN A 72 -2.25 3.94 19.74
C ASN A 72 -0.82 4.40 19.42
N GLU A 73 -0.11 5.00 20.37
CA GLU A 73 1.28 5.45 20.21
C GLU A 73 2.23 4.26 19.97
N GLU A 74 2.03 3.15 20.69
CA GLU A 74 2.81 1.92 20.50
C GLU A 74 2.51 1.27 19.14
N VAL A 75 1.24 1.28 18.72
CA VAL A 75 0.84 0.79 17.38
C VAL A 75 1.49 1.63 16.28
N GLU A 76 1.46 2.96 16.39
CA GLU A 76 2.09 3.86 15.44
C GLU A 76 3.61 3.63 15.37
N ALA A 77 4.27 3.48 16.52
CA ALA A 77 5.70 3.18 16.57
C ALA A 77 6.05 1.83 15.91
N LEU A 78 5.20 0.81 16.08
CA LEU A 78 5.38 -0.48 15.42
C LEU A 78 5.17 -0.39 13.91
N MET A 79 4.17 0.36 13.46
CA MET A 79 3.92 0.59 12.03
C MET A 79 5.06 1.35 11.37
N LEU A 80 5.64 2.35 12.06
CA LEU A 80 6.81 3.05 11.56
C LEU A 80 8.00 2.11 11.39
N ARG A 81 8.31 1.29 12.42
CA ARG A 81 9.38 0.30 12.35
C ARG A 81 9.14 -0.74 11.25
N LYS A 82 7.89 -1.15 11.02
CA LYS A 82 7.52 -2.01 9.89
C LYS A 82 7.95 -1.36 8.58
N HIS A 83 7.56 -0.12 8.33
CA HIS A 83 7.89 0.59 7.10
C HIS A 83 9.39 0.82 6.91
N GLU A 84 10.13 1.12 7.96
CA GLU A 84 11.60 1.27 7.89
C GLU A 84 12.29 -0.02 7.43
N LYS A 85 11.82 -1.19 7.91
CA LYS A 85 12.37 -2.49 7.50
C LYS A 85 12.06 -2.79 6.04
N GLU A 86 10.81 -2.60 5.63
CA GLU A 86 10.37 -2.75 4.24
C GLU A 86 11.21 -1.85 3.32
N GLU A 87 11.34 -0.57 3.66
CA GLU A 87 12.09 0.39 2.85
C GLU A 87 13.57 0.01 2.74
N ARG A 88 14.21 -0.44 3.84
CA ARG A 88 15.60 -0.90 3.83
C ARG A 88 15.79 -2.09 2.89
N PHE A 89 14.91 -3.08 2.96
CA PHE A 89 14.93 -4.25 2.09
C PHE A 89 14.76 -3.87 0.62
N LEU A 90 13.77 -3.04 0.31
CA LEU A 90 13.50 -2.58 -1.05
C LEU A 90 14.66 -1.74 -1.62
N LYS A 91 15.26 -0.86 -0.81
CA LYS A 91 16.49 -0.10 -1.19
C LYS A 91 17.66 -1.03 -1.49
N ALA A 92 17.88 -2.06 -0.68
CA ALA A 92 18.95 -3.03 -0.90
C ALA A 92 18.77 -3.80 -2.21
N GLY A 93 17.54 -4.23 -2.52
CA GLY A 93 17.27 -4.89 -3.80
C GLY A 93 17.43 -3.96 -5.00
N ARG A 94 17.01 -2.70 -4.90
CA ARG A 94 17.27 -1.69 -5.94
C ARG A 94 18.75 -1.46 -6.18
N ALA A 95 19.55 -1.39 -5.11
CA ALA A 95 21.01 -1.25 -5.23
C ALA A 95 21.66 -2.46 -5.92
N LYS A 96 21.04 -3.64 -5.86
CA LYS A 96 21.46 -4.84 -6.59
C LYS A 96 20.81 -4.98 -7.99
N GLY A 97 20.02 -4.01 -8.44
CA GLY A 97 19.42 -3.99 -9.78
C GLY A 97 18.05 -4.66 -9.91
N TYR A 98 17.38 -4.99 -8.79
CA TYR A 98 16.01 -5.51 -8.81
C TYR A 98 14.98 -4.37 -8.95
N LYS A 99 13.88 -4.63 -9.64
CA LYS A 99 12.74 -3.69 -9.78
C LYS A 99 11.85 -3.71 -8.54
N LEU A 100 12.36 -3.11 -7.47
CA LEU A 100 11.71 -3.02 -6.16
C LEU A 100 11.26 -1.57 -5.82
N ASP A 101 10.76 -0.83 -6.81
CA ASP A 101 10.28 0.55 -6.68
C ASP A 101 8.76 0.68 -6.92
N VAL A 102 8.34 1.09 -8.11
CA VAL A 102 6.94 1.35 -8.47
C VAL A 102 6.46 0.16 -9.29
N ASP A 103 5.22 -0.27 -9.07
CA ASP A 103 4.63 -1.47 -9.70
C ASP A 103 5.46 -2.74 -9.43
N ILE A 104 5.88 -2.92 -8.17
CA ILE A 104 6.58 -4.13 -7.71
C ILE A 104 5.84 -5.39 -8.16
N ASN A 105 6.58 -6.29 -8.81
CA ASN A 105 6.15 -7.67 -8.93
C ASN A 105 6.46 -8.39 -7.60
N PRO A 106 5.45 -8.94 -6.89
CA PRO A 106 5.68 -9.65 -5.63
C PRO A 106 6.74 -10.75 -5.72
N ASP A 107 6.89 -11.40 -6.87
CA ASP A 107 7.89 -12.46 -7.08
C ASP A 107 9.34 -11.94 -7.02
N ASP A 108 9.56 -10.67 -7.36
CA ASP A 108 10.90 -10.08 -7.36
C ASP A 108 11.45 -9.91 -5.93
N ILE A 109 10.57 -9.84 -4.92
CA ILE A 109 10.96 -9.88 -3.49
C ILE A 109 11.62 -11.22 -3.18
N LEU A 110 11.02 -12.33 -3.62
CA LEU A 110 11.53 -13.67 -3.38
C LEU A 110 12.82 -13.92 -4.16
N LYS A 111 12.90 -13.47 -5.41
CA LYS A 111 14.12 -13.56 -6.22
C LYS A 111 15.28 -12.80 -5.58
N PHE A 112 15.02 -11.60 -5.08
CA PHE A 112 16.03 -10.83 -4.36
C PHE A 112 16.46 -11.58 -3.09
N TYR A 113 15.52 -12.03 -2.25
CA TYR A 113 15.84 -12.78 -1.03
C TYR A 113 16.68 -14.04 -1.30
N ILE A 114 16.34 -14.82 -2.34
CA ILE A 114 17.09 -16.02 -2.72
C ILE A 114 18.52 -15.67 -3.16
N SER A 115 18.73 -14.51 -3.79
CA SER A 115 20.05 -14.04 -4.22
C SER A 115 20.97 -13.62 -3.06
N LEU A 116 20.40 -13.37 -1.88
CA LEU A 116 21.16 -12.97 -0.70
C LEU A 116 21.87 -14.17 -0.08
N ASN A 117 23.11 -13.95 0.36
CA ASN A 117 23.79 -14.90 1.23
C ASN A 117 23.25 -14.82 2.68
N PRO A 118 23.55 -15.80 3.55
CA PRO A 118 23.04 -15.80 4.92
C PRO A 118 23.38 -14.55 5.74
N GLU A 119 24.58 -13.98 5.57
CA GLU A 119 25.01 -12.78 6.29
C GLU A 119 24.20 -11.55 5.85
N GLU A 120 23.95 -11.43 4.54
CA GLU A 120 23.12 -10.37 3.97
C GLU A 120 21.65 -10.49 4.40
N ARG A 121 21.14 -11.72 4.52
CA ARG A 121 19.78 -11.96 5.04
C ARG A 121 19.66 -11.49 6.49
N VAL A 122 20.63 -11.83 7.33
CA VAL A 122 20.67 -11.36 8.73
C VAL A 122 20.81 -9.84 8.80
N ALA A 123 21.66 -9.23 7.97
CA ALA A 123 21.83 -7.78 7.91
C ALA A 123 20.55 -7.03 7.50
N LEU A 124 19.71 -7.66 6.68
CA LEU A 124 18.38 -7.15 6.29
C LEU A 124 17.25 -7.63 7.20
N GLU A 125 17.57 -8.21 8.36
CA GLU A 125 16.59 -8.71 9.35
C GLU A 125 15.61 -9.74 8.78
N CYS A 126 16.03 -10.46 7.73
CA CYS A 126 15.30 -11.58 7.15
C CYS A 126 15.72 -12.89 7.83
N LYS A 127 14.97 -13.96 7.54
CA LYS A 127 15.35 -15.32 7.92
C LYS A 127 16.68 -15.71 7.23
N PRO A 128 17.66 -16.28 7.94
CA PRO A 128 18.93 -16.72 7.34
C PRO A 128 18.74 -17.82 6.29
#